data_AF-A0A523ZTP0-F1
#
_entry.id   AF-A0A523ZTP0-F1
#
_cell.length_a   1.000
_cell.length_b   1.000
_cell.length_c   1.000
_cell.angle_alpha   90.00
_cell.angle_beta   90.00
_cell.angle_gamma   90.00
#
_symmetry.space_group_name_H-M   'P 1'
#
loop_
_entity.id
_entity.type
_entity.pdbx_description
1 polymer ?
#
loop_
_entity_poly.entity_id
_entity_poly.type
_entity_poly.pdbx_seq_one_letter_code
_entity_poly.pdbx_strand_id
1 'polypeptide(L)'
;MKRFPESEYHVPFFDEYEYVRKLCPTCKEYFWTQNPDQKTCGESTPEGCAPLTFINNPPTRKRYSLQEMREAFLSFFEKRGHERIKPYPVVARWRDDLYFTHASIIDFQPYVTNGIISPPANPLVISQPCIRFIDVDNVGPTFGRHLTIFEMGGHHAFNYPDKEVYWKDQTVRYHHEFITKDLSVKSEEVVYKEDVWSGGGNAGPDLETIVRGLELATLVFMKFKVVNDKFVELPIRT
;
A
#
# COMPACT_ATOMS: atom_id res chain seq x y z
N MET A 1 -19.55 4.07 6.35
CA MET A 1 -18.17 3.92 5.84
C MET A 1 -18.07 4.80 4.60
N LYS A 2 -17.11 5.73 4.53
CA LYS A 2 -16.89 6.47 3.29
C LYS A 2 -16.41 5.48 2.26
N ARG A 3 -17.09 5.41 1.11
CA ARG A 3 -16.65 4.62 -0.04
C ARG A 3 -16.61 5.55 -1.24
N PHE A 4 -15.64 5.33 -2.10
CA PHE A 4 -15.55 6.04 -3.37
C PHE A 4 -16.28 5.27 -4.47
N PRO A 5 -16.69 5.94 -5.57
CA PRO A 5 -17.21 5.23 -6.73
C PRO A 5 -16.14 4.32 -7.34
N GLU A 6 -16.56 3.31 -8.09
CA GLU A 6 -15.67 2.35 -8.75
C GLU A 6 -14.58 3.01 -9.60
N SER A 7 -14.87 4.14 -10.24
CA SER A 7 -13.90 4.93 -11.02
C SER A 7 -12.70 5.43 -10.21
N GLU A 8 -12.77 5.40 -8.88
CA GLU A 8 -11.63 5.72 -8.03
C GLU A 8 -10.68 4.55 -7.80
N TYR A 9 -11.12 3.32 -8.05
CA TYR A 9 -10.36 2.09 -7.84
C TYR A 9 -9.98 1.41 -9.16
N HIS A 10 -10.85 1.50 -10.17
CA HIS A 10 -10.61 0.94 -11.49
C HIS A 10 -9.40 1.60 -12.18
N VAL A 11 -8.56 0.77 -12.79
CA VAL A 11 -7.40 1.18 -13.58
C VAL A 11 -7.31 0.31 -14.85
N PRO A 12 -6.78 0.83 -15.98
CA PRO A 12 -6.62 0.08 -17.23
C PRO A 12 -5.94 -1.28 -17.06
N PHE A 13 -4.98 -1.40 -16.14
CA PHE A 13 -4.33 -2.66 -15.79
C PHE A 13 -5.33 -3.80 -15.49
N PHE A 14 -6.45 -3.51 -14.83
CA PHE A 14 -7.44 -4.56 -14.51
C PHE A 14 -8.13 -5.09 -15.76
N ASP A 15 -8.42 -4.24 -16.73
CA ASP A 15 -9.03 -4.67 -18.00
C ASP A 15 -8.04 -5.50 -18.82
N GLU A 16 -6.77 -5.05 -18.89
CA GLU A 16 -5.71 -5.72 -19.65
C GLU A 16 -5.34 -7.11 -19.10
N TYR A 17 -5.42 -7.28 -17.77
CA TYR A 17 -5.08 -8.52 -17.08
C TYR A 17 -6.33 -9.35 -16.71
N GLU A 18 -7.49 -9.02 -17.29
CA GLU A 18 -8.74 -9.77 -17.12
C GLU A 18 -9.17 -9.92 -15.64
N TYR A 19 -8.92 -8.90 -14.83
CA TYR A 19 -9.43 -8.81 -13.47
C TYR A 19 -10.93 -8.51 -13.48
N VAL A 20 -11.69 -9.23 -12.66
CA VAL A 20 -13.11 -8.98 -12.43
C VAL A 20 -13.34 -8.38 -11.06
N ARG A 21 -14.18 -7.33 -11.01
CA ARG A 21 -14.63 -6.71 -9.77
C ARG A 21 -15.75 -7.52 -9.13
N LYS A 22 -15.64 -7.83 -7.84
CA LYS A 22 -16.62 -8.62 -7.09
C LYS A 22 -16.89 -8.00 -5.73
N LEU A 23 -18.08 -8.25 -5.19
CA LEU A 23 -18.45 -7.86 -3.82
C LEU A 23 -18.29 -9.07 -2.90
N CYS A 24 -17.45 -8.96 -1.88
CA CYS A 24 -17.27 -10.02 -0.90
C CYS A 24 -18.56 -10.20 -0.07
N PRO A 25 -19.15 -11.41 -0.01
CA PRO A 25 -20.38 -11.63 0.74
C PRO A 25 -20.17 -11.56 2.27
N THR A 26 -18.92 -11.66 2.75
CA THR A 26 -18.57 -11.66 4.17
C THR A 26 -18.32 -10.24 4.68
N CYS A 27 -17.21 -9.60 4.27
CA CYS A 27 -16.86 -8.24 4.72
C CYS A 27 -17.60 -7.12 4.00
N LYS A 28 -18.35 -7.42 2.92
CA LYS A 28 -19.08 -6.42 2.11
C LYS A 28 -18.21 -5.38 1.42
N GLU A 29 -16.90 -5.63 1.30
CA GLU A 29 -15.98 -4.82 0.50
C GLU A 29 -15.82 -5.37 -0.91
N TYR A 30 -15.53 -4.47 -1.85
CA TYR A 30 -15.23 -4.82 -3.23
C TYR A 30 -13.78 -5.26 -3.38
N PHE A 31 -13.53 -6.15 -4.33
CA PHE A 31 -12.20 -6.63 -4.65
C PHE A 31 -12.10 -7.01 -6.13
N TRP A 32 -10.88 -7.01 -6.64
CA TRP A 32 -10.52 -7.39 -8.00
C TRP A 32 -9.74 -8.70 -7.96
N THR A 33 -10.13 -9.66 -8.77
CA THR A 33 -9.47 -10.97 -8.89
C THR A 33 -9.44 -11.44 -10.34
N GLN A 34 -8.42 -12.20 -10.74
CA GLN A 34 -8.40 -12.90 -12.04
C GLN A 34 -9.17 -14.22 -11.99
N ASN A 35 -9.58 -14.69 -10.80
CA ASN A 35 -10.35 -15.92 -10.65
C ASN A 35 -11.86 -15.61 -10.66
N PRO A 36 -12.60 -15.88 -11.76
CA PRO A 36 -14.01 -15.58 -11.85
C PRO A 36 -14.86 -16.36 -10.83
N ASP A 37 -14.37 -17.49 -10.31
CA ASP A 37 -15.07 -18.32 -9.33
C ASP A 37 -14.81 -17.90 -7.87
N GLN A 38 -13.81 -17.05 -7.62
CA GLN A 38 -13.46 -16.62 -6.25
C GLN A 38 -14.60 -15.81 -5.61
N LYS A 39 -15.14 -16.28 -4.49
CA LYS A 39 -16.33 -15.66 -3.86
C LYS A 39 -16.00 -14.55 -2.85
N THR A 40 -14.89 -14.65 -2.13
CA THR A 40 -14.51 -13.72 -1.06
C THR A 40 -13.27 -12.90 -1.43
N CYS A 41 -13.00 -11.82 -0.70
CA CYS A 41 -11.81 -10.96 -0.94
C CYS A 41 -10.48 -11.68 -0.69
N GLY A 42 -10.49 -12.90 -0.14
CA GLY A 42 -9.28 -13.69 0.06
C GLY A 42 -8.41 -13.27 1.24
N GLU A 43 -8.81 -12.26 2.01
CA GLU A 43 -8.08 -11.77 3.19
C GLU A 43 -8.47 -12.52 4.47
N SER A 44 -7.49 -12.71 5.36
CA SER A 44 -7.73 -13.26 6.70
C SER A 44 -8.16 -12.18 7.68
N THR A 45 -9.46 -11.90 7.65
CA THR A 45 -10.11 -10.95 8.56
C THR A 45 -10.79 -11.66 9.73
N PRO A 46 -11.09 -10.96 10.84
CA PRO A 46 -11.88 -11.51 11.94
C PRO A 46 -13.28 -12.01 11.51
N GLU A 47 -13.85 -11.46 10.45
CA GLU A 47 -15.13 -11.89 9.86
C GLU A 47 -15.00 -13.23 9.11
N GLY A 48 -13.77 -13.71 8.86
CA GLY A 48 -13.52 -15.02 8.28
C GLY A 48 -13.64 -15.07 6.75
N CYS A 49 -13.15 -14.04 6.03
CA CYS A 49 -13.21 -14.03 4.56
C CYS A 49 -12.33 -15.14 3.91
N ALA A 50 -11.16 -15.44 4.49
CA ALA A 50 -10.29 -16.54 4.09
C ALA A 50 -9.32 -16.94 5.22
N PRO A 51 -8.82 -18.19 5.22
CA PRO A 51 -7.70 -18.60 6.09
C PRO A 51 -6.35 -18.16 5.51
N LEU A 52 -5.32 -18.11 6.36
CA LEU A 52 -3.93 -18.04 5.90
C LEU A 52 -3.50 -19.38 5.30
N THR A 53 -3.08 -19.40 4.03
CA THR A 53 -2.72 -20.64 3.31
C THR A 53 -1.25 -20.73 2.91
N PHE A 54 -0.44 -19.72 3.24
CA PHE A 54 1.00 -19.70 2.91
C PHE A 54 1.90 -20.47 3.88
N ILE A 55 1.39 -20.84 5.06
CA ILE A 55 2.17 -21.58 6.08
C ILE A 55 2.51 -22.97 5.53
N ASN A 56 3.80 -23.30 5.49
CA ASN A 56 4.35 -24.49 4.83
C ASN A 56 4.12 -24.58 3.31
N ASN A 57 3.61 -23.52 2.69
CA ASN A 57 3.36 -23.42 1.27
C ASN A 57 3.67 -21.98 0.82
N PRO A 58 4.95 -21.59 0.73
CA PRO A 58 5.31 -20.21 0.41
C PRO A 58 4.88 -19.83 -1.02
N PRO A 59 4.37 -18.61 -1.25
CA PRO A 59 3.99 -18.15 -2.59
C PRO A 59 5.18 -17.70 -3.43
N THR A 60 6.34 -17.43 -2.81
CA THR A 60 7.55 -16.97 -3.48
C THR A 60 8.44 -18.12 -3.91
N ARG A 61 9.23 -17.93 -4.99
CA ARG A 61 10.15 -18.97 -5.51
C ARG A 61 11.25 -19.40 -4.52
N LYS A 62 11.63 -18.51 -3.60
CA LYS A 62 12.68 -18.72 -2.60
C LYS A 62 12.34 -18.00 -1.31
N ARG A 63 13.05 -18.36 -0.25
CA ARG A 63 13.06 -17.61 1.01
C ARG A 63 13.96 -16.38 0.86
N TYR A 64 13.54 -15.27 1.47
CA TYR A 64 14.30 -14.03 1.54
C TYR A 64 14.54 -13.71 3.01
N SER A 65 15.76 -13.32 3.35
CA SER A 65 16.04 -12.57 4.57
C SER A 65 15.47 -11.15 4.48
N LEU A 66 15.37 -10.46 5.62
CA LEU A 66 14.94 -9.05 5.66
C LEU A 66 15.83 -8.16 4.77
N GLN A 67 17.14 -8.36 4.81
CA GLN A 67 18.08 -7.58 4.02
C GLN A 67 17.93 -7.86 2.51
N GLU A 68 17.75 -9.11 2.12
CA GLU A 68 17.54 -9.47 0.71
C GLU A 68 16.22 -8.94 0.17
N MET A 69 15.13 -9.01 0.95
CA MET A 69 13.84 -8.46 0.55
C MET A 69 13.90 -6.93 0.43
N ARG A 70 14.55 -6.26 1.40
CA ARG A 70 14.78 -4.82 1.36
C ARG A 70 15.53 -4.42 0.09
N GLU A 71 16.62 -5.12 -0.21
CA GLU A 71 17.42 -4.81 -1.39
C GLU A 71 16.66 -5.12 -2.69
N ALA A 72 15.92 -6.23 -2.76
CA ALA A 72 15.10 -6.56 -3.91
C ALA A 72 14.06 -5.45 -4.21
N PHE A 73 13.36 -4.96 -3.18
CA PHE A 73 12.39 -3.87 -3.31
C PHE A 73 13.06 -2.56 -3.76
N LEU A 74 14.12 -2.13 -3.08
CA LEU A 74 14.80 -0.86 -3.40
C LEU A 74 15.43 -0.88 -4.80
N SER A 75 16.15 -1.96 -5.15
CA SER A 75 16.74 -2.14 -6.47
C SER A 75 15.70 -2.23 -7.59
N PHE A 76 14.50 -2.78 -7.32
CA PHE A 76 13.43 -2.87 -8.32
C PHE A 76 12.98 -1.47 -8.77
N PHE A 77 12.72 -0.57 -7.82
CA PHE A 77 12.28 0.79 -8.11
C PHE A 77 13.43 1.68 -8.60
N GLU A 78 14.65 1.49 -8.10
CA GLU A 78 15.84 2.23 -8.57
C GLU A 78 16.07 2.02 -10.08
N LYS A 79 15.94 0.77 -10.56
CA LYS A 79 16.01 0.45 -12.00
C LYS A 79 14.90 1.08 -12.84
N ARG A 80 13.83 1.56 -12.21
CA ARG A 80 12.67 2.22 -12.83
C ARG A 80 12.69 3.74 -12.66
N GLY A 81 13.81 4.30 -12.21
CA GLY A 81 14.03 5.74 -12.13
C GLY A 81 13.63 6.36 -10.79
N HIS A 82 13.26 5.57 -9.78
CA HIS A 82 13.04 6.07 -8.43
C HIS A 82 14.37 6.30 -7.73
N GLU A 83 14.54 7.46 -7.12
CA GLU A 83 15.73 7.70 -6.31
C GLU A 83 15.62 7.03 -4.94
N ARG A 84 16.67 6.30 -4.53
CA ARG A 84 16.72 5.61 -3.24
C ARG A 84 17.01 6.61 -2.12
N ILE A 85 16.06 6.77 -1.20
CA ILE A 85 16.17 7.66 -0.04
C ILE A 85 16.52 6.87 1.22
N LYS A 86 17.34 7.48 2.09
CA LYS A 86 17.66 6.93 3.41
C LYS A 86 16.45 7.02 4.35
N PRO A 87 16.24 6.03 5.23
CA PRO A 87 15.16 6.09 6.21
C PRO A 87 15.29 7.30 7.14
N TYR A 88 14.15 7.87 7.49
CA TYR A 88 13.98 8.90 8.50
C TYR A 88 13.96 8.27 9.90
N PRO A 89 14.22 9.04 10.97
CA PRO A 89 14.13 8.52 12.32
C PRO A 89 12.67 8.14 12.66
N VAL A 90 12.49 7.11 13.49
CA VAL A 90 11.16 6.67 13.96
C VAL A 90 10.44 7.73 14.80
N VAL A 91 11.17 8.71 15.34
CA VAL A 91 10.62 9.87 16.04
C VAL A 91 10.40 10.99 15.03
N ALA A 92 9.16 11.46 14.90
CA ALA A 92 8.75 12.40 13.86
C ALA A 92 9.14 13.85 14.20
N ARG A 93 10.45 14.14 14.21
CA ARG A 93 11.03 15.44 14.65
C ARG A 93 10.64 16.64 13.77
N TRP A 94 10.17 16.40 12.55
CA TRP A 94 9.84 17.43 11.56
C TRP A 94 8.39 17.91 11.66
N ARG A 95 7.57 17.31 12.51
CA ARG A 95 6.14 17.62 12.67
C ARG A 95 5.76 17.64 14.15
N ASP A 96 4.63 18.25 14.47
CA ASP A 96 4.16 18.49 15.85
C ASP A 96 2.84 17.79 16.20
N ASP A 97 2.20 17.15 15.21
CA ASP A 97 0.91 16.47 15.34
C ASP A 97 1.04 14.94 15.57
N LEU A 98 2.23 14.37 15.34
CA LEU A 98 2.55 12.96 15.58
C LEU A 98 3.87 12.80 16.31
N TYR A 99 3.95 11.83 17.23
CA TYR A 99 5.21 11.49 17.90
C TYR A 99 6.10 10.53 17.10
N PHE A 100 5.49 9.56 16.41
CA PHE A 100 6.19 8.47 15.74
C PHE A 100 5.78 8.31 14.28
N THR A 101 6.74 7.89 13.45
CA THR A 101 6.51 7.49 12.06
C THR A 101 5.80 6.14 12.02
N HIS A 102 4.56 6.09 11.53
CA HIS A 102 3.75 4.87 11.43
C HIS A 102 3.44 4.42 9.98
N ALA A 103 3.91 5.20 9.01
CA ALA A 103 3.82 4.93 7.58
C ALA A 103 4.94 5.70 6.86
N SER A 104 5.43 5.20 5.73
CA SER A 104 6.53 5.86 4.99
C SER A 104 6.15 7.25 4.44
N ILE A 105 4.87 7.50 4.18
CA ILE A 105 4.40 8.82 3.70
C ILE A 105 4.53 9.94 4.75
N ILE A 106 4.60 9.59 6.04
CA ILE A 106 4.68 10.55 7.16
C ILE A 106 5.97 11.36 7.12
N ASP A 107 7.03 10.81 6.53
CA ASP A 107 8.32 11.47 6.33
C ASP A 107 8.20 12.73 5.46
N PHE A 108 7.17 12.78 4.61
CA PHE A 108 6.93 13.85 3.65
C PHE A 108 5.74 14.74 4.04
N GLN A 109 4.91 14.29 4.99
CA GLN A 109 3.80 15.07 5.51
C GLN A 109 4.25 16.05 6.61
N PRO A 110 3.56 17.20 6.76
CA PRO A 110 2.54 17.74 5.85
C PRO A 110 3.13 18.62 4.73
N TYR A 111 4.42 18.97 4.80
CA TYR A 111 4.99 20.04 3.98
C TYR A 111 5.12 19.67 2.50
N VAL A 112 5.60 18.46 2.18
CA VAL A 112 5.70 18.00 0.79
C VAL A 112 4.31 17.74 0.22
N THR A 113 3.45 17.06 0.97
CA THR A 113 2.09 16.69 0.50
C THR A 113 1.18 17.91 0.30
N ASN A 114 1.41 19.00 1.02
CA ASN A 114 0.73 20.29 0.78
C ASN A 114 1.42 21.17 -0.28
N GLY A 115 2.56 20.75 -0.83
CA GLY A 115 3.32 21.50 -1.83
C GLY A 115 4.07 22.71 -1.30
N ILE A 116 4.30 22.77 0.02
CA ILE A 116 5.05 23.84 0.66
C ILE A 116 6.55 23.70 0.37
N ILE A 117 7.05 22.46 0.29
CA ILE A 117 8.43 22.14 -0.09
C ILE A 117 8.44 21.01 -1.13
N SER A 118 9.53 20.91 -1.88
CA SER A 118 9.75 19.81 -2.82
C SER A 118 10.10 18.50 -2.09
N PRO A 119 9.73 17.32 -2.62
CA PRO A 119 10.24 16.05 -2.11
C PRO A 119 11.77 15.96 -2.33
N PRO A 120 12.49 15.12 -1.58
CA PRO A 120 13.93 14.94 -1.77
C PRO A 120 14.29 14.39 -3.15
N ALA A 121 13.37 13.62 -3.76
CA ALA A 121 13.44 13.17 -5.15
C ALA A 121 12.03 12.86 -5.67
N ASN A 122 11.84 12.77 -6.99
CA ASN A 122 10.53 12.47 -7.56
C ASN A 122 10.63 11.75 -8.93
N PRO A 123 10.30 10.45 -9.02
CA PRO A 123 9.78 9.61 -7.93
C PRO A 123 10.89 9.14 -6.99
N LEU A 124 10.52 8.62 -5.81
CA LEU A 124 11.46 8.13 -4.80
C LEU A 124 11.07 6.76 -4.26
N VAL A 125 12.05 6.00 -3.75
CA VAL A 125 11.83 4.73 -3.05
C VAL A 125 12.56 4.71 -1.70
N ILE A 126 11.89 4.19 -0.68
CA ILE A 126 12.37 4.13 0.70
C ILE A 126 11.95 2.82 1.38
N SER A 127 12.74 2.37 2.36
CA SER A 127 12.36 1.32 3.31
C SER A 127 12.41 1.95 4.69
N GLN A 128 11.24 2.35 5.20
CA GLN A 128 11.10 3.19 6.39
C GLN A 128 10.72 2.35 7.61
N PRO A 129 11.54 2.33 8.67
CA PRO A 129 11.12 1.80 9.98
C PRO A 129 9.94 2.60 10.53
N CYS A 130 8.87 1.88 10.90
CA CYS A 130 7.62 2.42 11.40
C CYS A 130 7.28 1.82 12.76
N ILE A 131 6.60 2.59 13.60
CA ILE A 131 6.07 2.16 14.89
C ILE A 131 4.56 2.36 14.90
N ARG A 132 3.80 1.31 15.27
CA ARG A 132 2.35 1.36 15.49
C ARG A 132 2.02 0.79 16.86
N PHE A 133 1.37 1.60 17.69
CA PHE A 133 0.87 1.16 19.01
C PHE A 133 -0.62 0.84 19.00
N ILE A 134 -1.37 1.27 17.98
CA ILE A 134 -2.81 1.00 17.86
C ILE A 134 -3.11 -0.50 17.73
N ASP A 135 -2.16 -1.27 17.20
CA ASP A 135 -2.28 -2.70 16.96
C ASP A 135 -1.63 -3.55 18.05
N VAL A 136 -1.22 -2.96 19.19
CA VAL A 136 -0.42 -3.66 20.20
C VAL A 136 -1.11 -4.91 20.76
N ASP A 137 -2.43 -4.85 20.97
CA ASP A 137 -3.23 -5.98 21.46
C ASP A 137 -3.29 -7.13 20.45
N ASN A 138 -3.03 -6.84 19.16
CA ASN A 138 -3.03 -7.82 18.09
C ASN A 138 -1.65 -8.48 17.89
N VAL A 139 -0.58 -7.96 18.49
CA VAL A 139 0.80 -8.46 18.35
C VAL A 139 0.96 -9.79 19.09
N GLY A 140 1.15 -10.87 18.34
CA GLY A 140 1.20 -12.24 18.86
C GLY A 140 -0.08 -13.02 18.55
N PRO A 141 -1.27 -12.63 19.07
CA PRO A 141 -2.52 -13.37 18.90
C PRO A 141 -2.97 -13.56 17.43
N THR A 142 -2.58 -12.66 16.53
CA THR A 142 -3.03 -12.67 15.13
C THR A 142 -2.14 -13.49 14.19
N PHE A 143 -1.59 -14.61 14.69
CA PHE A 143 -0.66 -15.47 13.95
C PHE A 143 0.59 -14.73 13.44
N GLY A 144 1.06 -13.77 14.23
CA GLY A 144 2.33 -13.07 13.98
C GLY A 144 2.33 -12.04 12.84
N ARG A 145 1.17 -11.67 12.28
CA ARG A 145 1.10 -10.66 11.20
C ARG A 145 1.20 -9.21 11.69
N HIS A 146 0.78 -8.92 12.92
CA HIS A 146 0.92 -7.59 13.52
C HIS A 146 2.22 -7.46 14.29
N LEU A 147 2.89 -6.32 14.11
CA LEU A 147 4.14 -5.96 14.77
C LEU A 147 4.02 -4.53 15.33
N THR A 148 4.67 -4.26 16.47
CA THR A 148 4.79 -2.88 16.97
C THR A 148 5.80 -2.08 16.15
N ILE A 149 6.87 -2.72 15.69
CA ILE A 149 7.90 -2.16 14.82
C ILE A 149 8.07 -3.01 13.56
N PHE A 150 8.06 -2.35 12.41
CA PHE A 150 8.21 -3.01 11.10
C PHE A 150 8.84 -2.04 10.10
N GLU A 151 9.29 -2.55 8.96
CA GLU A 151 9.76 -1.71 7.86
C GLU A 151 8.71 -1.64 6.77
N MET A 152 8.28 -0.42 6.46
CA MET A 152 7.35 -0.14 5.38
C MET A 152 8.13 0.31 4.14
N GLY A 153 8.08 -0.50 3.08
CA GLY A 153 8.50 -0.05 1.75
C GLY A 153 7.56 1.03 1.24
N GLY A 154 8.09 2.07 0.60
CA GLY A 154 7.30 3.12 -0.05
C GLY A 154 7.93 3.55 -1.36
N HIS A 155 7.16 3.57 -2.44
CA HIS A 155 7.56 4.14 -3.73
C HIS A 155 6.65 5.33 -4.03
N HIS A 156 7.10 6.53 -3.69
CA HIS A 156 6.28 7.73 -3.70
C HIS A 156 6.51 8.54 -4.97
N ALA A 157 5.41 8.98 -5.59
CA ALA A 157 5.41 9.93 -6.69
C ALA A 157 4.56 11.14 -6.31
N PHE A 158 5.11 12.34 -6.42
CA PHE A 158 4.39 13.57 -6.05
C PHE A 158 3.95 14.28 -7.32
N ASN A 159 2.66 14.23 -7.62
CA ASN A 159 2.07 14.75 -8.84
C ASN A 159 1.50 16.15 -8.61
N TYR A 160 2.12 17.14 -9.23
CA TYR A 160 1.71 18.53 -9.22
C TYR A 160 0.73 18.79 -10.38
N PRO A 161 -0.10 19.85 -10.34
CA PRO A 161 -1.06 20.15 -11.42
C PRO A 161 -0.43 20.31 -12.80
N ASP A 162 0.84 20.76 -12.85
CA ASP A 162 1.62 21.00 -14.06
C ASP A 162 2.58 19.84 -14.42
N LYS A 163 2.79 18.89 -13.50
CA LYS A 163 3.73 17.78 -13.70
C LYS A 163 3.28 16.51 -13.00
N GLU A 164 2.85 15.56 -13.82
CA GLU A 164 2.56 14.18 -13.38
C GLU A 164 3.77 13.28 -13.66
N VAL A 165 4.18 12.52 -12.65
CA VAL A 165 5.23 11.50 -12.73
C VAL A 165 4.61 10.16 -13.11
N TYR A 166 3.69 9.67 -12.28
CA TYR A 166 2.78 8.58 -12.59
C TYR A 166 1.63 8.55 -11.58
N TRP A 167 0.55 7.85 -11.92
CA TRP A 167 -0.64 7.75 -11.09
C TRP A 167 -1.08 6.29 -10.87
N LYS A 168 -2.38 6.07 -10.62
CA LYS A 168 -2.93 4.80 -10.12
C LYS A 168 -2.54 3.57 -10.94
N ASP A 169 -2.69 3.66 -12.26
CA ASP A 169 -2.45 2.53 -13.16
C ASP A 169 -1.00 2.03 -13.06
N GLN A 170 -0.04 2.95 -13.15
CA GLN A 170 1.38 2.62 -13.06
C GLN A 170 1.77 2.15 -11.66
N THR A 171 1.16 2.68 -10.60
CA THR A 171 1.34 2.19 -9.22
C THR A 171 0.95 0.71 -9.11
N VAL A 172 -0.22 0.34 -9.64
CA VAL A 172 -0.69 -1.05 -9.65
C VAL A 172 0.23 -1.92 -10.50
N ARG A 173 0.67 -1.45 -11.68
CA ARG A 173 1.62 -2.16 -12.54
C ARG A 173 2.95 -2.43 -11.86
N TYR A 174 3.54 -1.44 -11.19
CA TYR A 174 4.80 -1.64 -10.48
C TYR A 174 4.67 -2.67 -9.35
N HIS A 175 3.61 -2.57 -8.55
CA HIS A 175 3.32 -3.58 -7.54
C HIS A 175 3.19 -4.98 -8.16
N HIS A 176 2.36 -5.09 -9.20
CA HIS A 176 2.08 -6.37 -9.84
C HIS A 176 3.32 -6.97 -10.50
N GLU A 177 4.14 -6.15 -11.14
CA GLU A 177 5.39 -6.57 -11.74
C GLU A 177 6.38 -7.06 -10.68
N PHE A 178 6.56 -6.32 -9.57
CA PHE A 178 7.47 -6.74 -8.49
C PHE A 178 7.04 -8.09 -7.90
N ILE A 179 5.75 -8.24 -7.57
CA ILE A 179 5.25 -9.45 -6.92
C ILE A 179 5.28 -10.67 -7.87
N THR A 180 4.97 -10.49 -9.15
CA THR A 180 4.89 -11.61 -10.10
C THR A 180 6.21 -11.92 -10.80
N LYS A 181 7.06 -10.92 -11.09
CA LYS A 181 8.32 -11.13 -11.82
C LYS A 181 9.49 -11.36 -10.87
N ASP A 182 9.67 -10.51 -9.86
CA ASP A 182 10.81 -10.60 -8.95
C ASP A 182 10.58 -11.62 -7.82
N LEU A 183 9.37 -11.63 -7.24
CA LEU A 183 9.02 -12.57 -6.16
C LEU A 183 8.42 -13.89 -6.67
N SER A 184 7.97 -13.93 -7.93
CA SER A 184 7.42 -15.11 -8.61
C SER A 184 6.12 -15.64 -7.99
N VAL A 185 5.32 -14.75 -7.39
CA VAL A 185 3.93 -15.07 -7.02
C VAL A 185 3.13 -15.20 -8.31
N LYS A 186 2.25 -16.20 -8.39
CA LYS A 186 1.37 -16.33 -9.55
C LYS A 186 0.41 -15.15 -9.63
N SER A 187 0.27 -14.56 -10.82
CA SER A 187 -0.64 -13.44 -11.08
C SER A 187 -2.05 -13.69 -10.52
N GLU A 188 -2.60 -14.87 -10.79
CA GLU A 188 -3.95 -15.28 -10.38
C GLU A 188 -4.18 -15.35 -8.86
N GLU A 189 -3.09 -15.37 -8.07
CA GLU A 189 -3.15 -15.37 -6.61
C GLU A 189 -3.15 -13.96 -6.00
N VAL A 190 -2.89 -12.92 -6.81
CA VAL A 190 -2.84 -11.52 -6.35
C VAL A 190 -4.23 -10.89 -6.44
N VAL A 191 -4.83 -10.62 -5.29
CA VAL A 191 -6.12 -9.94 -5.15
C VAL A 191 -5.89 -8.48 -4.77
N TYR A 192 -6.71 -7.58 -5.31
CA TYR A 192 -6.71 -6.16 -4.92
C TYR A 192 -8.06 -5.82 -4.27
N LYS A 193 -8.10 -5.64 -2.95
CA LYS A 193 -9.31 -5.24 -2.19
C LYS A 193 -9.39 -3.71 -2.12
N GLU A 194 -10.57 -3.15 -2.35
CA GLU A 194 -10.83 -1.71 -2.23
C GLU A 194 -11.02 -1.33 -0.76
N ASP A 195 -10.37 -0.24 -0.32
CA ASP A 195 -10.66 0.40 0.97
C ASP A 195 -10.52 1.94 0.90
N VAL A 196 -10.58 2.62 2.04
CA VAL A 196 -10.25 4.03 2.20
C VAL A 196 -9.22 4.21 3.31
N TRP A 197 -7.98 4.48 2.89
CA TRP A 197 -6.91 4.83 3.80
C TRP A 197 -7.00 6.29 4.29
N SER A 198 -6.69 6.51 5.57
CA SER A 198 -6.56 7.82 6.20
C SER A 198 -5.51 7.79 7.31
N GLY A 199 -4.53 8.69 7.25
CA GLY A 199 -3.44 8.77 8.23
C GLY A 199 -2.60 10.03 8.11
N GLY A 200 -2.10 10.53 9.25
CA GLY A 200 -1.21 11.69 9.32
C GLY A 200 -1.76 12.99 8.72
N GLY A 201 -3.10 13.12 8.68
CA GLY A 201 -3.81 14.29 8.15
C GLY A 201 -4.18 14.21 6.67
N ASN A 202 -3.85 13.11 5.97
CA ASN A 202 -4.23 12.89 4.57
C ASN A 202 -4.99 11.58 4.37
N ALA A 203 -5.67 11.44 3.23
CA ALA A 203 -6.49 10.28 2.89
C ALA A 203 -6.63 10.08 1.37
N GLY A 204 -7.08 8.89 0.97
CA GLY A 204 -7.38 8.54 -0.41
C GLY A 204 -8.06 7.18 -0.53
N PRO A 205 -8.65 6.85 -1.71
CA PRO A 205 -8.95 5.47 -2.04
C PRO A 205 -7.65 4.67 -2.11
N ASP A 206 -7.71 3.41 -1.70
CA ASP A 206 -6.57 2.51 -1.78
C ASP A 206 -6.96 1.10 -2.22
N LEU A 207 -5.94 0.38 -2.67
CA LEU A 207 -6.02 -1.04 -3.01
C LEU A 207 -5.08 -1.82 -2.09
N GLU A 208 -5.66 -2.59 -1.18
CA GLU A 208 -4.94 -3.58 -0.39
C GLU A 208 -4.67 -4.81 -1.23
N THR A 209 -3.45 -5.31 -1.16
CA THR A 209 -2.99 -6.43 -1.99
C THR A 209 -2.91 -7.68 -1.14
N ILE A 210 -3.67 -8.71 -1.52
CA ILE A 210 -3.79 -9.93 -0.73
C ILE A 210 -3.28 -11.11 -1.51
N VAL A 211 -2.45 -11.92 -0.86
CA VAL A 211 -1.99 -13.20 -1.37
C VAL A 211 -2.12 -14.24 -0.26
N ARG A 212 -2.81 -15.35 -0.55
CA ARG A 212 -2.94 -16.51 0.36
C ARG A 212 -3.39 -16.15 1.78
N GLY A 213 -4.37 -15.24 1.89
CA GLY A 213 -4.92 -14.82 3.18
C GLY A 213 -4.25 -13.61 3.81
N LEU A 214 -3.08 -13.17 3.33
CA LEU A 214 -2.31 -12.12 3.97
C LEU A 214 -2.31 -10.85 3.11
N GLU A 215 -2.65 -9.71 3.71
CA GLU A 215 -2.37 -8.40 3.13
C GLU A 215 -0.86 -8.16 3.11
N LEU A 216 -0.30 -7.92 1.92
CA LEU A 216 1.15 -7.75 1.72
C LEU A 216 1.55 -6.28 1.52
N ALA A 217 0.67 -5.48 0.93
CA ALA A 217 0.91 -4.07 0.63
C ALA A 217 -0.40 -3.30 0.46
N THR A 218 -0.35 -2.00 0.68
CA THR A 218 -1.47 -1.07 0.51
C THR A 218 -1.07 0.01 -0.50
N LEU A 219 -1.82 0.14 -1.59
CA LEU A 219 -1.56 1.11 -2.66
C LEU A 219 -2.52 2.29 -2.52
N VAL A 220 -2.10 3.33 -1.81
CA VAL A 220 -2.94 4.51 -1.53
C VAL A 220 -2.80 5.55 -2.63
N PHE A 221 -3.93 6.01 -3.18
CA PHE A 221 -3.98 7.12 -4.15
C PHE A 221 -4.39 8.40 -3.42
N MET A 222 -3.44 8.97 -2.71
CA MET A 222 -3.70 10.07 -1.79
C MET A 222 -4.00 11.36 -2.55
N LYS A 223 -5.19 11.91 -2.29
CA LYS A 223 -5.67 13.13 -2.95
C LYS A 223 -6.48 14.05 -2.03
N PHE A 224 -6.59 13.69 -0.75
CA PHE A 224 -7.33 14.47 0.23
C PHE A 224 -6.50 14.79 1.47
N LYS A 225 -6.73 15.97 2.03
CA LYS A 225 -6.47 16.33 3.41
C LYS A 225 -7.72 16.06 4.24
N VAL A 226 -7.53 15.62 5.47
CA VAL A 226 -8.61 15.44 6.44
C VAL A 226 -8.69 16.70 7.32
N VAL A 227 -9.82 17.41 7.25
CA VAL A 227 -10.10 18.61 8.06
C VAL A 227 -11.47 18.44 8.69
N ASN A 228 -11.53 18.35 10.03
CA ASN A 228 -12.77 18.12 10.78
C ASN A 228 -13.58 16.94 10.21
N ASP A 229 -12.91 15.80 10.01
CA ASP A 229 -13.44 14.56 9.43
C ASP A 229 -13.97 14.69 7.99
N LYS A 230 -13.74 15.81 7.31
CA LYS A 230 -14.09 16.03 5.90
C LYS A 230 -12.86 15.90 5.01
N PHE A 231 -13.08 15.38 3.81
CA PHE A 231 -12.05 15.27 2.79
C PHE A 231 -12.04 16.56 1.97
N VAL A 232 -10.88 17.21 1.94
CA VAL A 232 -10.61 18.41 1.16
C VAL A 232 -9.51 18.07 0.17
N GLU A 233 -9.68 18.38 -1.11
CA GLU A 233 -8.69 18.03 -2.13
C GLU A 233 -7.32 18.64 -1.83
N LEU A 234 -6.27 17.85 -2.05
CA LEU A 234 -4.89 18.31 -1.97
C LEU A 234 -4.48 18.98 -3.28
N PRO A 235 -3.58 19.98 -3.22
CA PRO A 235 -2.96 20.52 -4.43
C PRO A 235 -2.04 19.51 -5.12
N ILE A 236 -1.55 18.50 -4.39
CA ILE A 236 -0.67 17.45 -4.87
C ILE A 236 -1.35 16.09 -4.66
N ARG A 237 -1.29 15.27 -5.69
CA ARG A 237 -1.73 13.88 -5.66
C ARG A 237 -0.53 12.96 -5.52
N THR A 238 -0.56 11.97 -4.64
CA THR A 238 0.58 11.04 -4.44
C THR A 238 0.17 9.59 -4.41
#